data_AF-F6EYC4-F1
#
_entry.id   AF-F6EYC4-F1
#
_cell.length_a   1.000
_cell.length_b   1.000
_cell.length_c   1.000
_cell.angle_alpha   90.00
_cell.angle_beta   90.00
_cell.angle_gamma   90.00
#
_symmetry.space_group_name_H-M   'P 1'
#
loop_
_entity.id
_entity.type
_entity.pdbx_description
1 polymer ?
#
loop_
_entity_poly.entity_id
_entity_poly.type
_entity_poly.pdbx_seq_one_letter_code
_entity_poly.pdbx_strand_id
1 'polypeptide(L)'
;MLYFAVAAAAAFNLICTGTTEKTDYNGSKSEPYTVTYRVDTAARLWCKNDPEACKTPQKMVDINAVTIKFIDTTKDTPDQFFRYVEQVNRESGLHQTLTVGGRGALMRITKQEGHCEPAPFSGFSKTNPKF
;
A
#
# COMPACT_ATOMS: atom_id res chain seq x y z
N MET A 1 -24.74 -30.69 -9.74
CA MET A 1 -24.09 -29.94 -8.64
C MET A 1 -23.91 -28.51 -9.11
N LEU A 2 -24.65 -27.57 -8.52
CA LEU A 2 -24.52 -26.14 -8.83
C LEU A 2 -23.28 -25.60 -8.12
N TYR A 3 -22.21 -25.35 -8.88
CA TYR A 3 -21.08 -24.57 -8.41
C TYR A 3 -21.52 -23.11 -8.34
N PHE A 4 -21.90 -22.64 -7.16
CA PHE A 4 -21.95 -21.21 -6.90
C PHE A 4 -20.51 -20.69 -6.90
N ALA A 5 -20.06 -20.17 -8.03
CA ALA A 5 -18.87 -19.35 -8.09
C ALA A 5 -19.18 -18.09 -7.28
N VAL A 6 -18.76 -18.06 -6.01
CA VAL A 6 -18.69 -16.84 -5.23
C VAL A 6 -17.70 -15.96 -5.98
N ALA A 7 -18.20 -15.03 -6.80
CA ALA A 7 -17.38 -13.97 -7.33
C ALA A 7 -16.81 -13.23 -6.12
N ALA A 8 -15.54 -13.54 -5.78
CA ALA A 8 -14.82 -12.79 -4.77
C ALA A 8 -15.02 -11.32 -5.12
N ALA A 9 -15.55 -10.54 -4.17
CA ALA A 9 -15.78 -9.12 -4.39
C ALA A 9 -14.45 -8.55 -4.86
N ALA A 10 -14.37 -8.16 -6.14
CA ALA A 10 -13.13 -7.69 -6.72
C ALA A 10 -12.66 -6.40 -6.05
N ALA A 11 -13.58 -5.72 -5.35
CA ALA A 11 -13.30 -4.56 -4.52
C ALA A 11 -13.50 -4.85 -3.03
N PHE A 12 -12.55 -4.41 -2.21
CA PHE A 12 -12.51 -4.57 -0.76
C PHE A 12 -11.64 -3.50 -0.12
N ASN A 13 -11.79 -3.30 1.19
CA ASN A 13 -10.80 -2.55 1.96
C ASN A 13 -9.79 -3.53 2.57
N LEU A 14 -8.54 -3.10 2.75
CA LEU A 14 -7.58 -3.78 3.63
C LEU A 14 -7.27 -2.87 4.79
N ILE A 15 -7.53 -3.33 6.01
CA ILE A 15 -7.16 -2.62 7.23
C ILE A 15 -5.86 -3.24 7.73
N CYS A 16 -4.77 -2.50 7.63
CA CYS A 16 -3.46 -2.99 7.99
C CYS A 16 -2.96 -2.31 9.25
N THR A 17 -2.49 -3.10 10.21
CA THR A 17 -1.91 -2.64 11.47
C THR A 17 -0.53 -3.27 11.67
N GLY A 18 0.36 -2.56 12.35
CA GLY A 18 1.72 -3.05 12.55
C GLY A 18 2.65 -1.98 13.12
N THR A 19 3.94 -2.11 12.79
CA THR A 19 4.99 -1.21 13.28
C THR A 19 5.70 -0.54 12.12
N THR A 20 5.94 0.77 12.25
CA THR A 20 6.84 1.54 11.40
C THR A 20 8.17 1.68 12.12
N GLU A 21 9.25 1.22 11.50
CA GLU A 21 10.62 1.49 11.91
C GLU A 21 11.21 2.58 11.01
N LYS A 22 11.76 3.63 11.62
CA LYS A 22 12.48 4.71 10.94
C LYS A 22 13.92 4.68 11.43
N THR A 23 14.85 4.52 10.51
CA THR A 23 16.30 4.55 10.78
C THR A 23 16.92 5.72 10.04
N ASP A 24 17.63 6.57 10.78
CA ASP A 24 18.47 7.64 10.24
C ASP A 24 19.80 7.73 11.00
N TYR A 25 20.57 8.79 10.77
CA TYR A 25 21.88 9.00 11.39
C TYR A 25 21.82 9.17 12.92
N ASN A 26 20.65 9.44 13.51
CA ASN A 26 20.44 9.55 14.95
C ASN A 26 20.00 8.22 15.59
N GLY A 27 19.83 7.15 14.81
CA GLY A 27 19.42 5.82 15.27
C GLY A 27 18.06 5.38 14.73
N SER A 28 17.52 4.32 15.33
CA SER A 28 16.21 3.75 14.97
C SER A 28 15.11 4.16 15.95
N LYS A 29 13.92 4.45 15.43
CA LYS A 29 12.69 4.65 16.21
C LYS A 29 11.58 3.78 15.64
N SER A 30 10.75 3.23 16.53
CA SER A 30 9.63 2.37 16.15
C SER A 30 8.32 2.89 16.73
N GLU A 31 7.28 2.94 15.90
CA GLU A 31 5.95 3.46 16.26
C GLU A 31 4.87 2.56 15.65
N PRO A 32 3.73 2.32 16.33
CA PRO A 32 2.63 1.58 15.73
C PRO A 32 2.00 2.37 14.57
N TYR A 33 1.45 1.67 13.58
CA TYR A 33 0.67 2.29 12.50
C TYR A 33 -0.66 1.57 12.27
N THR A 34 -1.58 2.30 11.67
CA THR A 34 -2.78 1.76 11.03
C THR A 34 -2.97 2.48 9.70
N VAL A 35 -3.28 1.71 8.65
CA VAL A 35 -3.55 2.22 7.30
C VAL A 35 -4.74 1.45 6.74
N THR A 36 -5.59 2.15 6.00
CA THR A 36 -6.68 1.50 5.27
C THR A 36 -6.45 1.67 3.78
N TYR A 37 -6.36 0.55 3.06
CA TYR A 37 -6.38 0.52 1.60
C TYR A 37 -7.80 0.31 1.12
N ARG A 38 -8.15 0.95 0.01
CA ARG A 38 -9.33 0.60 -0.78
C ARG A 38 -8.82 0.05 -2.10
N VAL A 39 -9.19 -1.19 -2.40
CA VAL A 39 -8.57 -2.00 -3.44
C VAL A 39 -9.68 -2.47 -4.36
N ASP A 40 -9.53 -2.26 -5.66
CA ASP A 40 -10.33 -2.87 -6.72
C ASP A 40 -9.39 -3.65 -7.66
N THR A 41 -9.35 -4.97 -7.47
CA THR A 41 -8.50 -5.89 -8.20
C THR A 41 -8.95 -6.12 -9.64
N ALA A 42 -10.24 -5.93 -9.96
CA ALA A 42 -10.74 -6.04 -11.33
C ALA A 42 -10.34 -4.79 -12.14
N ALA A 43 -10.48 -3.61 -11.56
CA ALA A 43 -10.06 -2.35 -12.18
C ALA A 43 -8.54 -2.10 -12.06
N ARG A 44 -7.83 -2.88 -11.23
CA ARG A 44 -6.43 -2.66 -10.81
C ARG A 44 -6.21 -1.27 -10.23
N LEU A 45 -7.16 -0.81 -9.42
CA LEU A 45 -7.17 0.51 -8.80
C LEU A 45 -7.02 0.41 -7.28
N TRP A 46 -6.34 1.38 -6.68
CA TRP A 46 -6.19 1.45 -5.24
C TRP A 46 -6.02 2.87 -4.72
N CYS A 47 -6.27 3.08 -3.43
CA CYS A 47 -5.88 4.27 -2.70
C CYS A 47 -5.67 3.90 -1.22
N LYS A 48 -5.03 4.79 -0.44
CA LYS A 48 -4.82 4.57 1.00
C LYS A 48 -5.20 5.79 1.85
N ASN A 49 -5.64 5.51 3.09
CA ASN A 49 -6.00 6.47 4.14
C ASN A 49 -7.11 7.44 3.77
N ASP A 50 -6.73 8.54 3.13
CA ASP A 50 -7.50 9.79 3.04
C ASP A 50 -8.60 9.69 1.98
N PRO A 51 -9.86 10.08 2.29
CA PRO A 51 -10.91 10.26 1.29
C PRO A 51 -10.48 11.13 0.09
N GLU A 52 -9.64 12.15 0.27
CA GLU A 52 -9.12 12.99 -0.81
C GLU A 52 -8.18 12.22 -1.74
N ALA A 53 -7.28 11.41 -1.19
CA ALA A 53 -6.41 10.52 -1.97
C ALA A 53 -7.22 9.47 -2.75
N CYS A 54 -8.41 9.13 -2.26
CA CYS A 54 -9.33 8.23 -2.92
C CYS A 54 -10.28 8.88 -3.94
N LYS A 55 -10.18 10.19 -4.19
CA LYS A 55 -10.87 10.84 -5.33
C LYS A 55 -10.25 10.47 -6.68
N THR A 56 -8.94 10.22 -6.68
CA THR A 56 -8.18 9.81 -7.87
C THR A 56 -7.40 8.55 -7.54
N PRO A 57 -8.05 7.36 -7.57
CA PRO A 57 -7.37 6.12 -7.24
C PRO A 57 -6.20 5.87 -8.22
N GLN A 58 -5.14 5.29 -7.69
CA GLN A 58 -3.92 4.97 -8.39
C GLN A 58 -4.02 3.58 -9.04
N LYS A 59 -3.26 3.35 -10.11
CA LYS A 59 -3.12 2.01 -10.67
C LYS A 59 -2.19 1.16 -9.80
N MET A 60 -2.55 -0.09 -9.59
CA MET A 60 -1.65 -1.07 -8.98
C MET A 60 -0.51 -1.39 -9.94
N VAL A 61 0.71 -1.53 -9.41
CA VAL A 61 1.87 -1.92 -10.21
C VAL A 61 1.75 -3.38 -10.63
N ASP A 62 1.46 -4.28 -9.69
CA ASP A 62 1.30 -5.70 -9.98
C ASP A 62 0.24 -6.36 -9.10
N ILE A 63 -0.38 -7.42 -9.62
CA ILE A 63 -1.28 -8.29 -8.86
C ILE A 63 -1.18 -9.70 -9.41
N ASN A 64 -0.86 -10.64 -8.53
CA ASN A 64 -0.80 -12.07 -8.84
C ASN A 64 -1.50 -12.88 -7.73
N ALA A 65 -1.42 -14.21 -7.78
CA ALA A 65 -2.09 -15.09 -6.82
C ALA A 65 -1.63 -14.84 -5.37
N VAL A 66 -0.38 -14.44 -5.17
CA VAL A 66 0.26 -14.35 -3.84
C VAL A 66 0.41 -12.91 -3.37
N THR A 67 0.56 -11.94 -4.26
CA THR A 67 0.92 -10.56 -3.88
C THR A 67 0.09 -9.53 -4.63
N ILE A 68 -0.28 -8.46 -3.90
CA ILE A 68 -0.72 -7.19 -4.46
C ILE A 68 0.43 -6.21 -4.25
N LYS A 69 0.97 -5.65 -5.34
CA LYS A 69 2.01 -4.63 -5.28
C LYS A 69 1.41 -3.29 -5.67
N PHE A 70 1.28 -2.40 -4.69
CA PHE A 70 0.69 -1.08 -4.85
C PHE A 70 1.67 -0.10 -5.49
N ILE A 71 2.91 -0.09 -5.00
CA ILE A 71 3.99 0.80 -5.47
C ILE A 71 5.27 -0.02 -5.63
N ASP A 72 6.00 0.24 -6.71
CA ASP A 72 7.38 -0.17 -6.93
C ASP A 72 8.06 0.97 -7.69
N THR A 73 8.90 1.74 -7.01
CA THR A 73 9.58 2.87 -7.64
C THR A 73 11.02 2.90 -7.16
N THR A 74 11.93 2.95 -8.13
CA THR A 74 13.36 3.15 -7.87
C THR A 74 13.82 4.34 -8.71
N LYS A 75 14.55 5.25 -8.09
CA LYS A 75 15.30 6.31 -8.74
C LYS A 75 16.73 6.20 -8.27
N ASP A 76 17.63 5.98 -9.22
CA ASP A 76 19.06 5.87 -8.96
C ASP A 76 19.77 6.84 -9.89
N THR A 77 20.22 7.94 -9.30
CA THR A 77 20.90 9.03 -9.99
C THR A 77 22.15 9.40 -9.20
N PRO A 78 23.17 10.01 -9.82
CA PRO A 78 24.38 10.42 -9.10
C PRO A 78 24.12 11.28 -7.85
N ASP A 79 23.03 12.05 -7.84
CA ASP A 79 22.66 12.94 -6.74
C ASP A 79 21.69 12.34 -5.72
N GLN A 80 21.02 11.24 -6.06
CA GLN A 80 19.94 10.68 -5.24
C GLN A 80 19.71 9.21 -5.52
N PHE A 81 19.72 8.42 -4.45
CA PHE A 81 19.11 7.09 -4.42
C PHE A 81 17.76 7.19 -3.70
N PHE A 82 16.72 6.62 -4.31
CA PHE A 82 15.39 6.47 -3.72
C PHE A 82 14.76 5.16 -4.17
N ARG A 83 14.27 4.36 -3.23
CA ARG A 83 13.47 3.15 -3.48
C ARG A 83 12.23 3.19 -2.60
N TYR A 84 11.08 2.90 -3.19
CA TYR A 84 9.83 2.74 -2.47
C TYR A 84 9.07 1.52 -3.00
N VAL A 85 8.84 0.55 -2.12
CA VAL A 85 8.00 -0.63 -2.38
C VAL A 85 6.89 -0.67 -1.34
N GLU A 86 5.68 -0.98 -1.78
CA GLU A 86 4.50 -1.18 -0.92
C GLU A 86 3.68 -2.35 -1.44
N GLN A 87 3.51 -3.38 -0.61
CA GLN A 87 2.89 -4.63 -1.02
C GLN A 87 2.17 -5.34 0.13
N VAL A 88 1.24 -6.21 -0.25
CA VAL A 88 0.50 -7.11 0.65
C VAL A 88 0.52 -8.53 0.09
N ASN A 89 0.87 -9.50 0.93
CA ASN A 89 0.64 -10.90 0.62
C ASN A 89 -0.85 -11.24 0.79
N ARG A 90 -1.46 -11.82 -0.25
CA ARG A 90 -2.90 -12.11 -0.33
C ARG A 90 -3.33 -13.28 0.54
N GLU A 91 -2.43 -14.23 0.81
CA GLU A 91 -2.72 -15.43 1.58
C GLU A 91 -2.46 -15.18 3.06
N SER A 92 -1.31 -14.58 3.39
CA SER A 92 -0.89 -14.39 4.78
C SER A 92 -1.26 -13.03 5.35
N GLY A 93 -1.84 -12.11 4.57
CA GLY A 93 -2.15 -10.75 4.99
C GLY A 93 -0.91 -9.89 5.31
N LEU A 94 0.32 -10.41 5.13
CA LEU A 94 1.54 -9.69 5.48
C LEU A 94 1.67 -8.40 4.66
N HIS A 95 1.69 -7.28 5.35
CA HIS A 95 1.94 -5.95 4.79
C HIS A 95 3.40 -5.58 4.93
N GLN A 96 3.99 -5.08 3.85
CA GLN A 96 5.35 -4.58 3.87
C GLN A 96 5.47 -3.29 3.07
N THR A 97 6.09 -2.28 3.69
CA THR A 97 6.61 -1.11 2.98
C THR A 97 8.09 -0.94 3.25
N LEU A 98 8.81 -0.49 2.22
CA LEU A 98 10.20 -0.12 2.34
C LEU A 98 10.40 1.16 1.56
N THR A 99 10.76 2.23 2.26
CA THR A 99 11.24 3.48 1.67
C THR A 99 12.70 3.66 2.06
N VAL A 100 13.59 3.66 1.09
CA VAL A 100 15.00 4.00 1.27
C VAL A 100 15.26 5.26 0.47
N GLY A 101 15.87 6.27 1.08
CA GLY A 101 16.21 7.49 0.36
C GLY A 101 17.30 8.28 1.05
N GLY A 102 18.15 8.95 0.29
CA GLY A 102 19.18 9.81 0.84
C GLY A 102 20.15 10.34 -0.21
N ARG A 103 21.07 11.19 0.25
CA ARG A 103 22.19 11.70 -0.53
C ARG A 103 23.49 11.41 0.22
N GLY A 104 24.40 10.67 -0.39
CA GLY A 104 25.64 10.23 0.27
C GLY A 104 25.38 9.47 1.56
N ALA A 105 26.08 9.82 2.64
CA ALA A 105 25.98 9.17 3.95
C ALA A 105 24.67 9.44 4.71
N LEU A 106 23.80 10.35 4.24
CA LEU A 106 22.55 10.72 4.90
C LEU A 106 21.38 9.83 4.45
N MET A 107 21.59 8.51 4.49
CA MET A 107 20.53 7.55 4.18
C MET A 107 19.46 7.55 5.28
N ARG A 108 18.20 7.52 4.84
CA ARG A 108 17.03 7.28 5.67
C ARG A 108 16.31 6.04 5.18
N ILE A 109 15.95 5.17 6.11
CA ILE A 109 15.18 3.97 5.86
C ILE A 109 13.89 4.08 6.66
N THR A 110 12.76 3.85 6.01
CA THR A 110 11.47 3.66 6.67
C THR A 110 10.93 2.31 6.24
N LYS A 111 10.71 1.42 7.21
CA LYS A 111 10.14 0.10 7.00
C LYS A 111 8.81 0.02 7.73
N GLN A 112 7.78 -0.49 7.08
CA GLN A 112 6.55 -0.87 7.78
C GLN A 112 6.32 -2.35 7.60
N GLU A 113 6.04 -3.03 8.71
CA GLU A 113 5.63 -4.43 8.70
C GLU A 113 4.42 -4.63 9.58
N GLY A 114 3.47 -5.41 9.09
CA GLY A 114 2.22 -5.65 9.80
C GLY A 114 1.34 -6.66 9.09
N HIS A 115 0.07 -6.69 9.47
CA HIS A 115 -0.91 -7.61 8.92
C HIS A 115 -2.15 -6.84 8.47
N CYS A 116 -2.73 -7.26 7.35
CA CYS A 116 -3.92 -6.69 6.75
C CYS A 116 -5.08 -7.67 6.84
N GLU A 117 -6.24 -7.16 7.25
CA GLU A 117 -7.49 -7.91 7.20
C GLU A 117 -8.44 -7.30 6.16
N PRO A 118 -9.17 -8.13 5.38
CA PRO A 118 -10.17 -7.64 4.46
C PRO A 118 -11.38 -7.08 5.21
N ALA A 119 -11.92 -5.97 4.71
CA ALA A 119 -13.14 -5.35 5.20
C ALA A 119 -14.06 -4.94 4.04
N PRO A 120 -15.37 -4.72 4.29
CA PRO A 120 -16.31 -4.30 3.24
C PRO A 120 -15.83 -3.07 2.49
N PHE A 121 -15.96 -3.10 1.16
CA PHE A 121 -15.51 -2.00 0.31
C PHE A 121 -16.29 -0.71 0.62
N SER A 122 -15.57 0.36 0.94
CA SER A 122 -16.19 1.66 1.24
C SER A 122 -16.36 2.56 0.00
N GLY A 123 -15.92 2.09 -1.18
CA GLY A 123 -15.95 2.87 -2.41
C GLY A 123 -14.77 3.84 -2.56
N PHE A 124 -14.44 4.21 -3.79
CA PHE A 124 -13.61 5.37 -4.04
C PHE A 124 -14.43 6.65 -3.84
N SER A 125 -13.83 7.69 -3.26
CA SER A 125 -14.52 8.95 -3.02
C SER A 125 -14.97 9.55 -4.34
N LYS A 126 -16.25 9.95 -4.43
CA LYS A 126 -16.75 10.68 -5.59
C LYS A 126 -16.29 12.13 -5.47
N THR A 127 -15.65 12.67 -6.50
CA THR A 127 -15.63 14.12 -6.69
C THR A 127 -17.08 14.56 -6.91
N ASN A 128 -17.64 15.38 -6.02
CA ASN A 128 -18.84 16.12 -6.36
C ASN A 128 -18.43 17.13 -7.45
N PRO A 129 -18.88 16.99 -8.70
CA PRO A 129 -18.72 18.09 -9.64
C PRO A 129 -19.54 19.26 -9.10
N LYS A 130 -18.87 20.34 -8.69
CA LYS A 130 -19.55 21.63 -8.56
C LYS A 130 -19.86 22.05 -10.00
N PHE A 131 -21.12 21.86 -10.40
CA PHE A 131 -21.69 22.54 -11.57
C PHE A 131 -22.04 23.97 -11.17
#